data_AF-A0A833VZX9-F1
#
_entry.id   AF-A0A833VZX9-F1
#
_cell.length_a   1.000
_cell.length_b   1.000
_cell.length_c   1.000
_cell.angle_alpha   90.00
_cell.angle_beta   90.00
_cell.angle_gamma   90.00
#
_symmetry.space_group_name_H-M   'P 1'
#
loop_
_entity.id
_entity.type
_entity.pdbx_description
1 polymer ?
#
loop_
_entity_poly.entity_id
_entity_poly.type
_entity_poly.pdbx_seq_one_letter_code
_entity_poly.pdbx_strand_id
1 'polypeptide(L)'
;MESSAIDYSSMPTRKEILQAFLPSRVAAFTNVIESIDQFAMTPKEAAVLAARNGNVELVRCFLDHVQYDMESVVTAAVETGQSKILDMIWSETRLWCMEIAIRKSKQIRVVKLLYEWLKARGAARRVLRIVLTKSASRGLLDIFEFAIENYVWEFWNKILTQSLSRGARTPGRNQLGRYLDWSPSLQRLFNYAFYKALENVHEDIAGMIYAAYPAYHVRIRDKLLASLVQLVNFLWGQAWIPYEHFVAVFVDAAKHGCLETVQWFNSYNRASRESITAAFAAAAEGGYTRVVKLLFDKQHSSSETISVLINHASTQHHYLLMDFLLEKKHEALS
;
A
#
# COMPACT_ATOMS: atom_id res chain seq x y z
N MET A 1 -26.85 -25.26 -5.67
CA MET A 1 -26.33 -26.03 -4.52
C MET A 1 -25.43 -25.11 -3.74
N GLU A 2 -25.98 -24.42 -2.76
CA GLU A 2 -25.26 -23.50 -1.88
C GLU A 2 -24.46 -24.32 -0.87
N SER A 3 -23.14 -24.16 -0.90
CA SER A 3 -22.23 -24.70 0.11
C SER A 3 -22.39 -23.88 1.39
N SER A 4 -23.16 -24.39 2.36
CA SER A 4 -23.27 -23.78 3.69
C SER A 4 -21.89 -23.80 4.35
N ALA A 5 -21.31 -22.63 4.58
CA ALA A 5 -20.13 -22.49 5.43
C ALA A 5 -20.50 -22.96 6.84
N ILE A 6 -19.84 -24.01 7.32
CA ILE A 6 -20.00 -24.52 8.68
C ILE A 6 -19.52 -23.43 9.63
N ASP A 7 -20.40 -22.98 10.53
CA ASP A 7 -20.07 -22.03 11.59
C ASP A 7 -19.24 -22.75 12.66
N TYR A 8 -17.92 -22.62 12.55
CA TYR A 8 -16.98 -23.23 13.50
C TYR A 8 -17.00 -22.56 14.89
N SER A 9 -17.78 -21.47 15.09
CA SER A 9 -17.89 -20.81 16.39
C SER A 9 -18.77 -21.56 17.40
N SER A 10 -19.54 -22.56 16.96
CA SER A 10 -20.44 -23.36 17.80
C SER A 10 -19.83 -24.69 18.24
N MET A 11 -18.55 -24.96 17.95
CA MET A 11 -17.91 -26.22 18.34
C MET A 11 -17.47 -26.17 19.82
N PRO A 12 -17.82 -27.17 20.64
CA PRO A 12 -17.42 -27.22 22.04
C PRO A 12 -15.89 -27.29 22.14
N THR A 13 -15.34 -26.55 23.10
CA THR A 13 -13.91 -26.56 23.43
C THR A 13 -13.46 -27.95 23.88
N ARG A 14 -12.16 -28.27 23.74
CA ARG A 14 -11.60 -29.56 24.22
C ARG A 14 -11.94 -29.82 25.69
N LYS A 15 -11.95 -28.76 26.51
CA LYS A 15 -12.35 -28.82 27.92
C LYS A 15 -13.82 -29.21 28.10
N GLU A 16 -14.73 -28.64 27.31
CA GLU A 16 -16.16 -28.98 27.33
C GLU A 16 -16.40 -30.42 26.81
N ILE A 17 -15.64 -30.86 25.81
CA ILE A 17 -15.67 -32.25 25.33
C ILE A 17 -15.17 -33.19 26.43
N LEU A 18 -14.05 -32.89 27.07
CA LEU A 18 -13.53 -33.72 28.18
C LEU A 18 -14.54 -33.81 29.34
N GLN A 19 -15.21 -32.71 29.67
CA GLN A 19 -16.27 -32.69 30.69
C GLN A 19 -17.50 -33.51 30.28
N ALA A 20 -17.84 -33.56 28.99
CA ALA A 20 -18.98 -34.33 28.48
C ALA A 20 -18.70 -35.83 28.37
N PHE A 21 -17.47 -36.23 28.11
CA PHE A 21 -17.10 -37.64 27.85
C PHE A 21 -16.51 -38.37 29.06
N LEU A 22 -16.03 -37.67 30.08
CA LEU A 22 -15.48 -38.30 31.28
C LEU A 22 -16.58 -38.63 32.30
N PRO A 23 -16.44 -39.73 33.08
CA PRO A 23 -17.38 -40.05 34.15
C PRO A 23 -17.57 -38.86 35.10
N SER A 24 -18.80 -38.62 35.56
CA SER A 24 -19.16 -37.45 36.38
C SER A 24 -18.30 -37.26 37.63
N ARG A 25 -17.81 -38.36 38.23
CA ARG A 25 -16.85 -38.32 39.34
C ARG A 25 -15.49 -37.77 38.95
N VAL A 26 -15.00 -38.05 37.74
CA VAL A 26 -13.72 -37.55 37.21
C VAL A 26 -13.88 -36.12 36.68
N ALA A 27 -14.98 -35.83 35.98
CA ALA A 27 -15.31 -34.51 35.47
C ALA A 27 -15.47 -33.44 36.59
N ALA A 28 -15.86 -33.86 37.80
CA ALA A 28 -15.95 -33.00 38.97
C ALA A 28 -14.58 -32.50 39.49
N PHE A 29 -13.47 -33.14 39.11
CA PHE A 29 -12.13 -32.71 39.52
C PHE A 29 -11.51 -31.79 38.46
N THR A 30 -11.70 -30.47 38.63
CA THR A 30 -11.17 -29.45 37.70
C THR A 30 -9.68 -29.61 37.42
N ASN A 31 -8.87 -29.94 38.45
CA ASN A 31 -7.43 -30.12 38.32
C ASN A 31 -7.05 -31.32 37.42
N VAL A 32 -7.87 -32.38 37.43
CA VAL A 32 -7.65 -33.56 36.58
C VAL A 32 -8.00 -33.23 35.14
N ILE A 33 -9.10 -32.50 34.91
CA ILE A 33 -9.47 -32.02 33.58
C ILE A 33 -8.40 -31.09 33.01
N GLU A 34 -7.87 -30.16 33.81
CA GLU A 34 -6.80 -29.26 33.40
C GLU A 34 -5.50 -30.00 33.09
N SER A 35 -5.17 -31.03 33.87
CA SER A 35 -4.01 -31.87 33.60
C SER A 35 -4.17 -32.64 32.30
N ILE A 36 -5.34 -33.26 32.06
CA ILE A 36 -5.62 -33.99 30.81
C ILE A 36 -5.58 -33.05 29.60
N ASP A 37 -6.18 -31.86 29.72
CA ASP A 37 -6.16 -30.84 28.67
C ASP A 37 -4.72 -30.40 28.37
N GLN A 38 -3.91 -30.14 29.40
CA GLN A 38 -2.51 -29.77 29.28
C GLN A 38 -1.64 -30.89 28.67
N PHE A 39 -1.89 -32.16 29.03
CA PHE A 39 -1.22 -33.31 28.43
C PHE A 39 -1.62 -33.52 26.96
N ALA A 40 -2.85 -33.16 26.59
CA ALA A 40 -3.35 -33.25 25.23
C ALA A 40 -2.92 -32.06 24.35
N MET A 41 -2.24 -31.04 24.90
CA MET A 41 -1.81 -29.88 24.13
C MET A 41 -0.81 -30.25 23.06
N THR A 42 -1.02 -29.71 21.86
CA THR A 42 0.06 -29.72 20.87
C THR A 42 1.23 -28.90 21.38
N PRO A 43 2.47 -29.18 20.94
CA PRO A 43 3.62 -28.35 21.29
C PRO A 43 3.41 -26.85 21.01
N LYS A 44 2.63 -26.51 19.97
CA LYS A 44 2.21 -25.14 19.67
C LYS A 44 1.33 -24.54 20.77
N GLU A 45 0.28 -25.25 21.18
CA GLU A 45 -0.63 -24.79 22.24
C GLU A 45 0.10 -24.61 23.57
N ALA A 46 0.99 -25.56 23.89
CA ALA A 46 1.81 -25.51 25.09
C ALA A 46 2.74 -24.28 25.08
N ALA A 47 3.37 -23.96 23.94
CA ALA A 47 4.23 -22.78 23.81
C ALA A 47 3.45 -21.46 23.97
N VAL A 48 2.23 -21.37 23.42
CA VAL A 48 1.36 -20.20 23.58
C VAL A 48 0.91 -20.04 25.03
N LEU A 49 0.50 -21.12 25.69
CA LEU A 49 0.11 -21.09 27.09
C LEU A 49 1.30 -20.70 27.99
N ALA A 50 2.49 -21.22 27.70
CA ALA A 50 3.72 -20.86 28.39
C ALA A 50 4.04 -19.37 28.25
N ALA A 51 3.85 -18.83 27.04
CA ALA A 51 3.96 -17.40 26.78
C ALA A 51 2.97 -16.57 27.58
N ARG A 52 1.69 -16.98 27.66
CA ARG A 52 0.67 -16.30 28.49
C ARG A 52 1.04 -16.30 29.97
N ASN A 53 1.58 -17.42 30.44
CA ASN A 53 1.88 -17.63 31.86
C ASN A 53 3.25 -17.06 32.28
N GLY A 54 4.03 -16.49 31.35
CA GLY A 54 5.34 -15.93 31.69
C GLY A 54 6.43 -16.98 31.95
N ASN A 55 6.22 -18.24 31.51
CA ASN A 55 7.20 -19.32 31.69
C ASN A 55 8.33 -19.25 30.64
N VAL A 56 9.36 -18.44 30.94
CA VAL A 56 10.52 -18.18 30.08
C VAL A 56 11.26 -19.47 29.70
N GLU A 57 11.52 -20.36 30.66
CA GLU A 57 12.29 -21.59 30.40
C GLU A 57 11.55 -22.53 29.46
N LEU A 58 10.24 -22.71 29.67
CA LEU A 58 9.44 -23.57 28.82
C LEU A 58 9.35 -23.01 27.39
N VAL A 59 9.18 -21.70 27.24
CA VAL A 59 9.22 -21.05 25.92
C VAL A 59 10.59 -21.21 25.27
N ARG A 60 11.70 -21.08 26.03
CA ARG A 60 13.05 -21.30 25.51
C ARG A 60 13.25 -22.73 24.99
N CYS A 61 12.82 -23.73 25.75
CA CYS A 61 12.84 -25.13 25.30
C CYS A 61 12.05 -25.35 24.01
N PHE A 62 10.92 -24.66 23.84
CA PHE A 62 10.18 -24.72 22.57
C PHE A 62 10.91 -24.02 21.43
N LEU A 63 11.54 -22.86 21.66
CA LEU A 63 12.28 -22.14 20.61
C LEU A 63 13.48 -22.94 20.07
N ASP A 64 14.16 -23.70 20.92
CA ASP A 64 15.33 -24.52 20.56
C ASP A 64 14.99 -25.73 19.68
N HIS A 65 13.71 -26.07 19.50
CA HIS A 65 13.25 -27.28 18.81
C HIS A 65 12.37 -26.98 17.57
N VAL A 66 12.84 -26.10 16.68
CA VAL A 66 12.42 -25.83 15.27
C VAL A 66 10.97 -26.17 14.82
N GLN A 67 10.35 -25.15 14.19
CA GLN A 67 8.98 -25.05 13.61
C GLN A 67 7.84 -24.77 14.61
N TYR A 68 8.01 -23.74 15.43
CA TYR A 68 6.92 -23.19 16.22
C TYR A 68 6.34 -21.92 15.63
N ASP A 69 5.05 -21.72 15.89
CA ASP A 69 4.32 -20.52 15.54
C ASP A 69 4.70 -19.38 16.51
N MET A 70 5.93 -18.87 16.36
CA MET A 70 6.47 -17.70 17.07
C MET A 70 5.49 -16.53 17.12
N GLU A 71 4.66 -16.40 16.10
CA GLU A 71 3.60 -15.40 16.03
C GLU A 71 2.55 -15.54 17.14
N SER A 72 2.04 -16.74 17.37
CA SER A 72 1.06 -16.98 18.44
C SER A 72 1.69 -16.80 19.82
N VAL A 73 2.96 -17.20 19.97
CA VAL A 73 3.74 -17.06 21.21
C VAL A 73 3.99 -15.59 21.54
N VAL A 74 4.46 -14.79 20.57
CA VAL A 74 4.68 -13.36 20.72
C VAL A 74 3.37 -12.64 20.99
N THR A 75 2.29 -12.97 20.26
CA THR A 75 0.97 -12.35 20.48
C THR A 75 0.49 -12.59 21.91
N ALA A 76 0.57 -13.84 22.39
CA ALA A 76 0.24 -14.18 23.76
C ALA A 76 1.08 -13.42 24.80
N ALA A 77 2.40 -13.37 24.61
CA ALA A 77 3.29 -12.65 25.52
C ALA A 77 3.01 -11.14 25.54
N VAL A 78 2.67 -10.54 24.39
CA VAL A 78 2.31 -9.12 24.30
C VAL A 78 0.97 -8.84 24.98
N GLU A 79 -0.06 -9.66 24.70
CA GLU A 79 -1.38 -9.51 25.29
C GLU A 79 -1.37 -9.61 26.82
N THR A 80 -0.47 -10.44 27.36
CA THR A 80 -0.32 -10.68 28.80
C THR A 80 0.78 -9.85 29.46
N GLY A 81 1.49 -9.00 28.71
CA GLY A 81 2.53 -8.12 29.24
C GLY A 81 3.80 -8.82 29.73
N GLN A 82 4.11 -10.00 29.20
CA GLN A 82 5.21 -10.85 29.66
C GLN A 82 6.57 -10.39 29.11
N SER A 83 7.10 -9.31 29.67
CA SER A 83 8.32 -8.63 29.22
C SER A 83 9.56 -9.51 29.20
N LYS A 84 9.72 -10.45 30.14
CA LYS A 84 10.87 -11.38 30.19
C LYS A 84 10.88 -12.39 29.03
N ILE A 85 9.70 -12.83 28.59
CA ILE A 85 9.58 -13.71 27.42
C ILE A 85 9.89 -12.92 26.16
N LEU A 86 9.36 -11.69 26.07
CA LEU A 86 9.70 -10.79 24.99
C LEU A 86 11.22 -10.58 24.94
N ASP A 87 11.88 -10.30 26.07
CA ASP A 87 13.35 -10.14 26.17
C ASP A 87 14.14 -11.32 25.63
N MET A 88 13.72 -12.53 26.00
CA MET A 88 14.37 -13.77 25.60
C MET A 88 14.17 -14.07 24.10
N ILE A 89 12.97 -13.86 23.56
CA ILE A 89 12.72 -13.97 22.10
C ILE A 89 13.52 -12.89 21.33
N TRP A 90 13.81 -11.74 21.96
CA TRP A 90 14.35 -10.54 21.31
C TRP A 90 15.86 -10.49 21.12
N SER A 91 16.64 -11.41 21.71
CA SER A 91 18.08 -11.49 21.43
C SER A 91 18.35 -11.81 19.96
N GLU A 92 17.43 -12.49 19.27
CA GLU A 92 17.67 -13.00 17.92
C GLU A 92 16.87 -12.30 16.79
N THR A 93 15.73 -11.64 17.01
CA THR A 93 14.89 -11.14 15.88
C THR A 93 14.01 -9.90 16.16
N ARG A 94 14.65 -8.77 16.51
CA ARG A 94 13.97 -7.51 16.92
C ARG A 94 12.95 -6.93 15.93
N LEU A 95 13.23 -6.98 14.64
CA LEU A 95 12.38 -6.29 13.64
C LEU A 95 11.26 -7.20 13.12
N TRP A 96 11.47 -8.51 13.20
CA TRP A 96 10.58 -9.53 12.66
C TRP A 96 9.27 -9.64 13.45
N CYS A 97 9.31 -9.49 14.78
CA CYS A 97 8.12 -9.53 15.64
C CYS A 97 7.10 -8.42 15.31
N MET A 98 7.59 -7.21 15.00
CA MET A 98 6.70 -6.10 14.59
C MET A 98 6.08 -6.40 13.21
N GLU A 99 6.85 -6.98 12.28
CA GLU A 99 6.30 -7.40 11.00
C GLU A 99 5.22 -8.46 11.14
N ILE A 100 5.40 -9.43 12.04
CA ILE A 100 4.40 -10.44 12.35
C ILE A 100 3.12 -9.81 12.93
N ALA A 101 3.27 -8.92 13.91
CA ALA A 101 2.14 -8.27 14.55
C ALA A 101 1.28 -7.52 13.52
N ILE A 102 1.92 -6.81 12.59
CA ILE A 102 1.25 -6.14 11.47
C ILE A 102 0.64 -7.17 10.49
N ARG A 103 1.35 -8.27 10.21
CA ARG A 103 0.92 -9.29 9.23
C ARG A 103 -0.39 -9.96 9.62
N LYS A 104 -0.59 -10.27 10.90
CA LYS A 104 -1.57 -11.29 11.31
C LYS A 104 -2.55 -10.85 12.35
N SER A 105 -2.15 -10.00 13.29
CA SER A 105 -3.12 -9.56 14.30
C SER A 105 -4.15 -8.62 13.68
N LYS A 106 -3.78 -7.79 12.69
CA LYS A 106 -4.53 -6.58 12.28
C LYS A 106 -4.96 -5.71 13.48
N GLN A 107 -4.45 -5.98 14.67
CA GLN A 107 -4.87 -5.39 15.92
C GLN A 107 -3.86 -4.31 16.30
N ILE A 108 -4.29 -3.07 16.16
CA ILE A 108 -3.51 -1.89 16.55
C ILE A 108 -3.04 -1.97 18.02
N ARG A 109 -3.78 -2.66 18.90
CA ARG A 109 -3.42 -2.83 20.32
C ARG A 109 -2.09 -3.55 20.49
N VAL A 110 -1.86 -4.65 19.78
CA VAL A 110 -0.60 -5.41 19.84
C VAL A 110 0.56 -4.57 19.31
N VAL A 111 0.34 -3.85 18.21
CA VAL A 111 1.34 -2.95 17.62
C VAL A 111 1.71 -1.82 18.59
N LYS A 112 0.72 -1.21 19.27
CA LYS A 112 0.93 -0.16 20.28
C LYS A 112 1.78 -0.66 21.45
N LEU A 113 1.43 -1.82 22.01
CA LEU A 113 2.17 -2.42 23.13
C LEU A 113 3.62 -2.74 22.74
N LEU A 114 3.83 -3.35 21.58
CA LEU A 114 5.17 -3.64 21.06
C LEU A 114 5.97 -2.36 20.81
N TYR A 115 5.33 -1.32 20.29
CA TYR A 115 5.97 -0.02 20.06
C TYR A 115 6.43 0.62 21.36
N GLU A 116 5.58 0.72 22.39
CA GLU A 116 5.95 1.35 23.67
C GLU A 116 7.11 0.62 24.33
N TRP A 117 7.07 -0.71 24.33
CA TRP A 117 8.16 -1.52 24.85
C TRP A 117 9.47 -1.33 24.06
N LEU A 118 9.39 -1.22 22.71
CA LEU A 118 10.56 -0.94 21.87
C LEU A 118 11.11 0.47 22.02
N LYS A 119 10.22 1.43 22.25
CA LYS A 119 10.56 2.82 22.52
C LYS A 119 11.36 2.94 23.80
N ALA A 120 10.97 2.25 24.87
CA ALA A 120 11.73 2.17 26.12
C ALA A 120 13.18 1.66 25.94
N ARG A 121 13.47 1.01 24.81
CA ARG A 121 14.79 0.46 24.45
C ARG A 121 15.53 1.26 23.38
N GLY A 122 15.06 2.46 23.05
CA GLY A 122 15.69 3.34 22.07
C GLY A 122 15.55 2.88 20.61
N ALA A 123 14.65 1.92 20.33
CA ALA A 123 14.45 1.40 18.96
C ALA A 123 13.32 2.10 18.19
N ALA A 124 12.63 3.07 18.80
CA ALA A 124 11.40 3.70 18.28
C ALA A 124 11.49 4.09 16.79
N ARG A 125 12.52 4.85 16.41
CA ARG A 125 12.67 5.36 15.03
C ARG A 125 12.83 4.27 13.99
N ARG A 126 13.57 3.19 14.31
CA ARG A 126 13.76 2.05 13.40
C ARG A 126 12.45 1.29 13.22
N VAL A 127 11.72 1.10 14.31
CA VAL A 127 10.44 0.40 14.34
C VAL A 127 9.39 1.16 13.53
N LEU A 128 9.25 2.47 13.74
CA LEU A 128 8.25 3.27 13.03
C LEU A 128 8.43 3.25 11.50
N ARG A 129 9.67 3.15 11.00
CA ARG A 129 9.92 2.95 9.57
C ARG A 129 9.33 1.63 9.04
N ILE A 130 9.45 0.56 9.81
CA ILE A 130 8.87 -0.74 9.46
C ILE A 130 7.36 -0.67 9.53
N VAL A 131 6.82 -0.09 10.61
CA VAL A 131 5.36 0.02 10.79
C VAL A 131 4.75 0.80 9.64
N LEU A 132 5.31 1.97 9.28
CA LEU A 132 4.81 2.79 8.16
C LEU A 132 4.79 2.00 6.84
N THR A 133 5.90 1.36 6.49
CA THR A 133 6.01 0.71 5.18
C THR A 133 5.17 -0.56 5.07
N LYS A 134 5.10 -1.36 6.14
CA LYS A 134 4.34 -2.62 6.17
C LYS A 134 2.84 -2.41 6.33
N SER A 135 2.41 -1.37 7.05
CA SER A 135 0.98 -1.04 7.15
C SER A 135 0.45 -0.46 5.85
N ALA A 136 1.21 0.37 5.14
CA ALA A 136 0.86 0.85 3.80
C ALA A 136 0.76 -0.30 2.80
N SER A 137 1.72 -1.22 2.79
CA SER A 137 1.70 -2.39 1.89
C SER A 137 0.58 -3.40 2.18
N ARG A 138 -0.21 -3.19 3.24
CA ARG A 138 -1.25 -4.11 3.71
C ARG A 138 -2.63 -3.45 3.86
N GLY A 139 -2.76 -2.17 3.54
CA GLY A 139 -4.03 -1.47 3.67
C GLY A 139 -4.45 -1.23 5.13
N LEU A 140 -3.51 -1.15 6.08
CA LEU A 140 -3.81 -1.04 7.51
C LEU A 140 -3.77 0.42 7.97
N LEU A 141 -4.79 1.21 7.61
CA LEU A 141 -4.85 2.66 7.82
C LEU A 141 -4.63 3.06 9.29
N ASP A 142 -5.30 2.43 10.24
CA ASP A 142 -5.19 2.80 11.66
C ASP A 142 -3.76 2.62 12.20
N ILE A 143 -3.08 1.56 11.76
CA ILE A 143 -1.69 1.29 12.13
C ILE A 143 -0.75 2.27 11.42
N PHE A 144 -1.07 2.62 10.18
CA PHE A 144 -0.31 3.61 9.41
C PHE A 144 -0.40 4.99 10.06
N GLU A 145 -1.61 5.47 10.39
CA GLU A 145 -1.83 6.75 11.09
C GLU A 145 -1.13 6.78 12.45
N PHE A 146 -1.24 5.72 13.25
CA PHE A 146 -0.49 5.58 14.50
C PHE A 146 1.02 5.76 14.31
N ALA A 147 1.58 5.16 13.25
CA ALA A 147 3.00 5.26 12.98
C ALA A 147 3.41 6.66 12.51
N ILE A 148 2.56 7.37 11.77
CA ILE A 148 2.81 8.77 11.37
C ILE A 148 2.86 9.66 12.61
N GLU A 149 1.85 9.59 13.47
CA GLU A 149 1.73 10.41 14.69
C GLU A 149 2.96 10.25 15.57
N ASN A 150 3.36 9.00 15.81
CA ASN A 150 4.55 8.69 16.59
C ASN A 150 5.84 9.10 15.89
N TYR A 151 5.93 9.01 14.57
CA TYR A 151 7.11 9.48 13.85
C TYR A 151 7.28 11.00 14.01
N VAL A 152 6.19 11.76 13.90
CA VAL A 152 6.22 13.22 14.08
C VAL A 152 6.65 13.56 15.51
N TRP A 153 6.13 12.85 16.51
CA TRP A 153 6.54 13.01 17.91
C TRP A 153 8.03 12.72 18.14
N GLU A 154 8.53 11.57 17.68
CA GLU A 154 9.91 11.12 17.95
C GLU A 154 11.01 11.96 17.26
N PHE A 155 10.65 12.74 16.22
CA PHE A 155 11.58 13.59 15.48
C PHE A 155 11.43 15.08 15.80
N TRP A 156 10.23 15.56 16.09
CA TRP A 156 9.97 16.99 16.31
C TRP A 156 9.38 17.33 17.67
N ASN A 157 9.05 16.34 18.51
CA ASN A 157 8.35 16.52 19.79
C ASN A 157 7.06 17.35 19.63
N LYS A 158 6.31 17.07 18.56
CA LYS A 158 5.05 17.73 18.22
C LYS A 158 3.94 16.70 18.05
N ILE A 159 2.73 17.11 18.38
CA ILE A 159 1.53 16.30 18.18
C ILE A 159 0.96 16.62 16.79
N LEU A 160 0.72 15.58 16.01
CA LEU A 160 -0.03 15.69 14.78
C LEU A 160 -1.52 15.77 15.15
N THR A 161 -2.15 16.92 14.91
CA THR A 161 -3.55 17.19 15.27
C THR A 161 -4.55 16.72 14.21
N GLN A 162 -4.04 16.40 13.01
CA GLN A 162 -4.82 15.94 11.88
C GLN A 162 -4.37 14.53 11.51
N SER A 163 -5.30 13.56 11.55
CA SER A 163 -5.07 12.24 10.97
C SER A 163 -4.77 12.34 9.48
N LEU A 164 -4.15 11.31 8.90
CA LEU A 164 -3.86 11.28 7.47
C LEU A 164 -5.16 11.38 6.66
N SER A 165 -6.17 10.61 7.03
CA SER A 165 -7.52 10.62 6.44
C SER A 165 -8.16 12.02 6.44
N ARG A 166 -7.98 12.79 7.52
CA ARG A 166 -8.49 14.17 7.61
C ARG A 166 -7.63 15.14 6.81
N GLY A 167 -6.30 14.99 6.85
CA GLY A 167 -5.36 15.81 6.10
C GLY A 167 -5.48 15.65 4.59
N ALA A 168 -5.83 14.45 4.12
CA ALA A 168 -6.10 14.15 2.72
C ALA A 168 -7.30 14.93 2.14
N ARG A 169 -8.25 15.36 2.98
CA ARG A 169 -9.39 16.19 2.53
C ARG A 169 -9.00 17.64 2.21
N THR A 170 -7.81 18.08 2.63
CA THR A 170 -7.27 19.41 2.35
C THR A 170 -5.87 19.28 1.76
N PRO A 171 -5.74 18.88 0.49
CA PRO A 171 -4.45 18.65 -0.14
C PRO A 171 -3.53 19.87 -0.06
N GLY A 172 -2.25 19.64 0.23
CA GLY A 172 -1.22 20.70 0.30
C GLY A 172 -1.37 21.73 1.43
N ARG A 173 -2.43 21.65 2.27
CA ARG A 173 -2.65 22.54 3.41
C ARG A 173 -2.77 21.82 4.75
N ASN A 174 -2.40 20.54 4.80
CA ASN A 174 -2.46 19.75 6.02
C ASN A 174 -1.15 19.84 6.83
N GLN A 175 -1.23 19.51 8.12
CA GLN A 175 -0.09 19.58 9.04
C GLN A 175 1.05 18.61 8.65
N LEU A 176 0.70 17.43 8.12
CA LEU A 176 1.66 16.41 7.71
C LEU A 176 2.53 16.88 6.52
N GLY A 177 1.93 17.56 5.54
CA GLY A 177 2.64 18.16 4.41
C GLY A 177 3.77 19.10 4.87
N ARG A 178 3.50 19.94 5.88
CA ARG A 178 4.53 20.84 6.44
C ARG A 178 5.71 20.09 7.07
N TYR A 179 5.47 18.98 7.76
CA TYR A 179 6.56 18.14 8.29
C TYR A 179 7.33 17.41 7.19
N LEU A 180 6.63 16.99 6.14
CA LEU A 180 7.24 16.38 4.97
C LEU A 180 8.17 17.37 4.25
N ASP A 181 7.77 18.64 4.12
CA ASP A 181 8.63 19.68 3.54
C ASP A 181 9.95 19.85 4.29
N TRP A 182 9.93 19.72 5.62
CA TRP A 182 11.12 19.87 6.47
C TRP A 182 12.05 18.64 6.49
N SER A 183 11.64 17.49 5.96
CA SER A 183 12.39 16.25 6.12
C SER A 183 12.50 15.39 4.86
N PRO A 184 13.63 15.48 4.12
CA PRO A 184 13.90 14.60 2.99
C PRO A 184 13.90 13.11 3.35
N SER A 185 14.23 12.76 4.59
CA SER A 185 14.19 11.38 5.07
C SER A 185 12.76 10.88 5.27
N LEU A 186 11.86 11.72 5.80
CA LEU A 186 10.45 11.40 5.91
C LEU A 186 9.79 11.35 4.53
N GLN A 187 10.13 12.26 3.62
CA GLN A 187 9.69 12.21 2.22
C GLN A 187 10.06 10.87 1.57
N ARG A 188 11.31 10.42 1.70
CA ARG A 188 11.74 9.11 1.15
C ARG A 188 10.92 7.95 1.71
N LEU A 189 10.60 8.00 3.00
CA LEU A 189 9.81 6.97 3.66
C LEU A 189 8.35 6.95 3.18
N PHE A 190 7.73 8.12 3.06
CA PHE A 190 6.37 8.26 2.52
C PHE A 190 6.31 7.86 1.05
N ASN A 191 7.30 8.22 0.25
CA ASN A 191 7.39 7.79 -1.14
C ASN A 191 7.44 6.26 -1.23
N TYR A 192 8.27 5.63 -0.40
CA TYR A 192 8.35 4.18 -0.37
C TYR A 192 7.03 3.53 0.10
N ALA A 193 6.37 4.10 1.12
CA ALA A 193 5.06 3.63 1.58
C ALA A 193 3.98 3.77 0.49
N PHE A 194 3.99 4.88 -0.25
CA PHE A 194 3.10 5.13 -1.38
C PHE A 194 3.26 4.07 -2.48
N TYR A 195 4.49 3.81 -2.93
CA TYR A 195 4.74 2.76 -3.93
C TYR A 195 4.35 1.38 -3.42
N LYS A 196 4.63 1.07 -2.15
CA LYS A 196 4.22 -0.21 -1.55
C LYS A 196 2.71 -0.37 -1.45
N ALA A 197 1.98 0.71 -1.17
CA ALA A 197 0.52 0.68 -1.20
C ALA A 197 0.01 0.39 -2.63
N LEU A 198 0.56 1.05 -3.65
CA LEU A 198 0.18 0.83 -5.04
C LEU A 198 0.51 -0.58 -5.55
N GLU A 199 1.74 -1.07 -5.32
CA GLU A 199 2.16 -2.43 -5.68
C GLU A 199 1.22 -3.51 -5.11
N ASN A 200 0.58 -3.23 -3.97
CA ASN A 200 -0.34 -4.14 -3.29
C ASN A 200 -1.82 -3.73 -3.44
N VAL A 201 -2.14 -2.82 -4.37
CA VAL A 201 -3.51 -2.41 -4.72
C VAL A 201 -4.29 -1.77 -3.56
N HIS A 202 -3.59 -1.05 -2.68
CA HIS A 202 -4.16 -0.26 -1.59
C HIS A 202 -4.27 1.23 -2.01
N GLU A 203 -5.12 1.47 -3.01
CA GLU A 203 -5.33 2.78 -3.63
C GLU A 203 -5.86 3.84 -2.65
N ASP A 204 -6.64 3.43 -1.66
CA ASP A 204 -7.15 4.30 -0.60
C ASP A 204 -6.02 4.94 0.21
N ILE A 205 -5.09 4.13 0.74
CA ILE A 205 -3.92 4.64 1.48
C ILE A 205 -3.00 5.41 0.55
N ALA A 206 -2.75 4.92 -0.66
CA ALA A 206 -1.92 5.62 -1.65
C ALA A 206 -2.48 7.03 -1.94
N GLY A 207 -3.81 7.15 -2.08
CA GLY A 207 -4.47 8.43 -2.29
C GLY A 207 -4.43 9.36 -1.10
N MET A 208 -4.59 8.83 0.10
CA MET A 208 -4.42 9.64 1.31
C MET A 208 -2.98 10.15 1.46
N ILE A 209 -1.97 9.31 1.17
CA ILE A 209 -0.56 9.71 1.17
C ILE A 209 -0.30 10.81 0.13
N TYR A 210 -0.79 10.62 -1.11
CA TYR A 210 -0.59 11.61 -2.16
C TYR A 210 -1.31 12.92 -1.83
N ALA A 211 -2.57 12.88 -1.42
CA ALA A 211 -3.33 14.07 -1.07
C ALA A 211 -2.66 14.82 0.09
N ALA A 212 -2.10 14.10 1.07
CA ALA A 212 -1.35 14.71 2.15
C ALA A 212 -0.09 15.45 1.65
N TYR A 213 0.57 14.95 0.61
CA TYR A 213 1.81 15.51 0.05
C TYR A 213 1.92 15.31 -1.47
N PRO A 214 1.31 16.20 -2.28
CA PRO A 214 1.18 16.02 -3.74
C PRO A 214 2.47 16.32 -4.55
N ALA A 215 3.66 16.34 -3.92
CA ALA A 215 4.93 16.66 -4.59
C ALA A 215 5.45 15.54 -5.53
N TYR A 216 4.67 14.49 -5.76
CA TYR A 216 5.05 13.33 -6.56
C TYR A 216 5.18 13.63 -8.05
N HIS A 217 4.42 14.60 -8.59
CA HIS A 217 4.44 14.93 -10.02
C HIS A 217 5.82 15.37 -10.54
N VAL A 218 6.70 15.89 -9.68
CA VAL A 218 8.06 16.35 -10.07
C VAL A 218 9.11 15.22 -9.98
N ARG A 219 8.80 14.07 -9.39
CA ARG A 219 9.81 13.04 -9.04
C ARG A 219 9.58 11.66 -9.67
N ILE A 220 8.56 11.51 -10.52
CA ILE A 220 8.38 10.29 -11.33
C ILE A 220 9.46 10.31 -12.42
N ARG A 221 10.57 9.59 -12.21
CA ARG A 221 11.61 9.40 -13.24
C ARG A 221 11.28 8.19 -14.12
N ASP A 222 11.70 8.29 -15.38
CA ASP A 222 11.44 7.42 -16.54
C ASP A 222 11.64 5.90 -16.34
N LYS A 223 12.32 5.45 -15.27
CA LYS A 223 12.57 4.01 -15.02
C LYS A 223 11.41 3.25 -14.37
N LEU A 224 10.32 3.90 -13.99
CA LEU A 224 9.15 3.26 -13.37
C LEU A 224 8.01 2.95 -14.37
N LEU A 225 8.23 3.10 -15.67
CA LEU A 225 7.20 2.98 -16.74
C LEU A 225 6.43 1.64 -16.75
N ALA A 226 7.02 0.52 -16.32
CA ALA A 226 6.32 -0.77 -16.22
C ALA A 226 5.42 -0.90 -14.96
N SER A 227 5.78 -0.23 -13.85
CA SER A 227 4.91 -0.07 -12.65
C SER A 227 3.91 1.09 -12.79
N LEU A 228 4.00 1.82 -13.92
CA LEU A 228 3.34 3.09 -14.13
C LEU A 228 1.88 2.93 -14.52
N VAL A 229 1.44 1.77 -15.04
CA VAL A 229 0.02 1.57 -15.35
C VAL A 229 -0.84 1.69 -14.08
N GLN A 230 -0.43 1.07 -12.96
CA GLN A 230 -1.13 1.23 -11.68
C GLN A 230 -1.01 2.65 -11.13
N LEU A 231 0.18 3.27 -11.21
CA LEU A 231 0.39 4.64 -10.75
C LEU A 231 -0.45 5.65 -11.55
N VAL A 232 -0.47 5.52 -12.87
CA VAL A 232 -1.21 6.41 -13.78
C VAL A 232 -2.71 6.15 -13.66
N ASN A 233 -3.15 4.88 -13.58
CA ASN A 233 -4.53 4.52 -13.22
C ASN A 233 -4.95 5.17 -11.91
N PHE A 234 -4.13 4.97 -10.89
CA PHE A 234 -4.41 5.46 -9.56
C PHE A 234 -4.53 6.97 -9.59
N LEU A 235 -3.47 7.67 -10.01
CA LEU A 235 -3.42 9.12 -9.95
C LEU A 235 -4.52 9.73 -10.84
N TRP A 236 -4.60 9.37 -12.11
CA TRP A 236 -5.46 10.08 -13.06
C TRP A 236 -6.92 9.61 -13.01
N GLY A 237 -7.20 8.50 -12.33
CA GLY A 237 -8.54 8.08 -11.90
C GLY A 237 -9.11 8.89 -10.72
N GLN A 238 -8.30 9.69 -10.03
CA GLN A 238 -8.78 10.49 -8.91
C GLN A 238 -9.49 11.77 -9.36
N ALA A 239 -10.71 11.96 -8.88
CA ALA A 239 -11.51 13.17 -9.14
C ALA A 239 -10.88 14.48 -8.62
N TRP A 240 -10.01 14.38 -7.60
CA TRP A 240 -9.38 15.53 -6.95
C TRP A 240 -8.07 15.99 -7.60
N ILE A 241 -7.56 15.28 -8.62
CA ILE A 241 -6.43 15.79 -9.41
C ILE A 241 -6.95 16.82 -10.40
N PRO A 242 -6.44 18.07 -10.39
CA PRO A 242 -6.88 19.11 -11.31
C PRO A 242 -6.78 18.65 -12.77
N TYR A 243 -7.79 18.99 -13.57
CA TYR A 243 -7.86 18.60 -14.98
C TYR A 243 -6.66 19.13 -15.78
N GLU A 244 -6.14 20.29 -15.40
CA GLU A 244 -5.02 20.95 -16.06
C GLU A 244 -3.73 20.12 -15.96
N HIS A 245 -3.50 19.44 -14.84
CA HIS A 245 -2.34 18.56 -14.68
C HIS A 245 -2.47 17.28 -15.51
N PHE A 246 -3.69 16.74 -15.62
CA PHE A 246 -3.97 15.61 -16.51
C PHE A 246 -3.64 15.97 -17.97
N VAL A 247 -4.13 17.13 -18.44
CA VAL A 247 -3.87 17.60 -19.81
C VAL A 247 -2.39 17.84 -20.04
N ALA A 248 -1.69 18.49 -19.11
CA ALA A 248 -0.27 18.77 -19.25
C ALA A 248 0.56 17.49 -19.43
N VAL A 249 0.33 16.47 -18.59
CA VAL A 249 1.07 15.20 -18.68
C VAL A 249 0.67 14.40 -19.92
N PHE A 250 -0.61 14.44 -20.32
CA PHE A 250 -1.06 13.77 -21.55
C PHE A 250 -0.39 14.35 -22.80
N VAL A 251 -0.35 15.69 -22.90
CA VAL A 251 0.32 16.41 -23.99
C VAL A 251 1.82 16.15 -23.97
N ASP A 252 2.45 16.16 -22.78
CA ASP A 252 3.88 15.91 -22.64
C ASP A 252 4.26 14.47 -23.02
N ALA A 253 3.43 13.48 -22.65
CA ALA A 253 3.62 12.09 -23.08
C ALA A 253 3.54 11.95 -24.61
N ALA A 254 2.62 12.68 -25.26
CA ALA A 254 2.49 12.69 -26.71
C ALA A 254 3.69 13.40 -27.39
N LYS A 255 4.14 14.51 -26.81
CA LYS A 255 5.33 15.27 -27.23
C LYS A 255 6.63 14.46 -27.14
N HIS A 256 6.69 13.43 -26.30
CA HIS A 256 7.87 12.55 -26.16
C HIS A 256 7.65 11.16 -26.77
N GLY A 257 6.53 10.91 -27.45
CA GLY A 257 6.28 9.65 -28.15
C GLY A 257 5.96 8.46 -27.24
N CYS A 258 5.54 8.69 -25.99
CA CYS A 258 5.22 7.63 -25.03
C CYS A 258 3.89 6.94 -25.35
N LEU A 259 3.89 6.04 -26.35
CA LEU A 259 2.68 5.42 -26.91
C LEU A 259 1.80 4.75 -25.86
N GLU A 260 2.36 3.93 -24.97
CA GLU A 260 1.60 3.19 -23.96
C GLU A 260 0.90 4.14 -22.99
N THR A 261 1.59 5.21 -22.60
CA THR A 261 1.04 6.27 -21.74
C THR A 261 -0.10 7.00 -22.45
N VAL A 262 0.09 7.43 -23.71
CA VAL A 262 -0.97 8.10 -24.49
C VAL A 262 -2.17 7.18 -24.70
N GLN A 263 -1.96 5.90 -25.01
CA GLN A 263 -3.03 4.91 -25.17
C GLN A 263 -3.83 4.75 -23.88
N TRP A 264 -3.13 4.71 -22.75
CA TRP A 264 -3.76 4.68 -21.44
C TRP A 264 -4.66 5.91 -21.24
N PHE A 265 -4.10 7.12 -21.40
CA PHE A 265 -4.85 8.38 -21.25
C PHE A 265 -6.06 8.46 -22.18
N ASN A 266 -5.89 8.01 -23.43
CA ASN A 266 -6.93 8.01 -24.45
C ASN A 266 -8.04 6.98 -24.18
N SER A 267 -7.75 5.90 -23.45
CA SER A 267 -8.75 4.92 -23.02
C SER A 267 -9.55 5.38 -21.79
N TYR A 268 -9.04 6.36 -21.04
CA TYR A 268 -9.69 6.95 -19.88
C TYR A 268 -10.66 8.07 -20.28
N ASN A 269 -11.90 8.05 -19.77
CA ASN A 269 -12.99 8.98 -20.14
C ASN A 269 -12.85 10.41 -19.54
N ARG A 270 -11.62 10.91 -19.47
CA ARG A 270 -11.29 12.22 -18.92
C ARG A 270 -10.65 13.14 -19.97
N ALA A 271 -10.11 12.59 -21.06
CA ALA A 271 -9.55 13.38 -22.14
C ALA A 271 -10.66 14.13 -22.90
N SER A 272 -10.72 15.46 -22.75
CA SER A 272 -11.60 16.28 -23.59
C SER A 272 -11.05 16.36 -25.02
N ARG A 273 -11.91 16.76 -25.97
CA ARG A 273 -11.53 16.95 -27.38
C ARG A 273 -10.35 17.92 -27.52
N GLU A 274 -10.31 18.97 -26.71
CA GLU A 274 -9.24 19.96 -26.69
C GLU A 274 -7.91 19.33 -26.27
N SER A 275 -7.93 18.48 -25.23
CA SER A 275 -6.72 17.78 -24.77
C SER A 275 -6.19 16.77 -25.79
N ILE A 276 -7.09 16.06 -26.48
CA ILE A 276 -6.74 15.13 -27.57
C ILE A 276 -6.12 15.92 -28.74
N THR A 277 -6.71 17.06 -29.09
CA THR A 277 -6.20 17.93 -30.17
C THR A 277 -4.81 18.47 -29.84
N ALA A 278 -4.59 18.91 -28.59
CA ALA A 278 -3.29 19.38 -28.14
C ALA A 278 -2.23 18.26 -28.14
N ALA A 279 -2.57 17.07 -27.64
CA ALA A 279 -1.68 15.91 -27.64
C ALA A 279 -1.35 15.45 -29.07
N PHE A 280 -2.34 15.47 -29.97
CA PHE A 280 -2.17 15.12 -31.38
C PHE A 280 -1.23 16.08 -32.09
N ALA A 281 -1.41 17.39 -31.91
CA ALA A 281 -0.51 18.40 -32.45
C ALA A 281 0.92 18.23 -31.93
N ALA A 282 1.09 18.00 -30.63
CA ALA A 282 2.40 17.78 -30.02
C ALA A 282 3.09 16.49 -30.52
N ALA A 283 2.35 15.40 -30.70
CA ALA A 283 2.88 14.16 -31.27
C ALA A 283 3.29 14.33 -32.74
N ALA A 284 2.52 15.10 -33.52
CA ALA A 284 2.82 15.38 -34.92
C ALA A 284 4.05 16.29 -35.07
N GLU A 285 4.17 17.31 -34.23
CA GLU A 285 5.36 18.17 -34.14
C GLU A 285 6.61 17.35 -33.83
N GLY A 286 6.51 16.35 -32.95
CA GLY A 286 7.60 15.43 -32.63
C GLY A 286 7.80 14.26 -33.60
N GLY A 287 6.96 14.12 -34.63
CA GLY A 287 7.08 13.04 -35.63
C GLY A 287 6.69 11.65 -35.16
N TYR A 288 6.01 11.53 -34.01
CA TYR A 288 5.67 10.25 -33.38
C TYR A 288 4.46 9.59 -34.05
N THR A 289 4.70 9.03 -35.25
CA THR A 289 3.66 8.46 -36.14
C THR A 289 2.71 7.47 -35.45
N ARG A 290 3.21 6.62 -34.54
CA ARG A 290 2.37 5.65 -33.80
C ARG A 290 1.38 6.34 -32.86
N VAL A 291 1.80 7.42 -32.21
CA VAL A 291 0.97 8.21 -31.30
C VAL A 291 -0.06 9.02 -32.08
N VAL A 292 0.34 9.60 -33.21
CA VAL A 292 -0.57 10.32 -34.12
C VAL A 292 -1.67 9.39 -34.62
N LYS A 293 -1.32 8.18 -35.10
CA LYS A 293 -2.31 7.19 -35.55
C LYS A 293 -3.33 6.85 -34.46
N LEU A 294 -2.85 6.58 -33.25
CA LEU A 294 -3.70 6.28 -32.09
C LEU A 294 -4.69 7.41 -31.75
N LEU A 295 -4.25 8.67 -31.84
CA LEU A 295 -5.07 9.83 -31.50
C LEU A 295 -6.01 10.24 -32.64
N PHE A 296 -5.61 9.99 -33.89
CA PHE A 296 -6.40 10.28 -35.08
C PHE A 296 -7.77 9.58 -35.04
N ASP A 297 -7.81 8.31 -34.67
CA ASP A 297 -9.04 7.50 -34.64
C ASP A 297 -10.13 8.04 -33.68
N LYS A 298 -9.72 8.82 -32.67
CA LYS A 298 -10.65 9.44 -31.70
C LYS A 298 -10.92 10.91 -31.96
N GLN A 299 -10.08 11.54 -32.77
CA GLN A 299 -10.25 12.93 -33.13
C GLN A 299 -11.02 12.99 -34.45
N HIS A 300 -12.26 13.47 -34.41
CA HIS A 300 -12.92 13.98 -35.62
C HIS A 300 -12.18 15.26 -36.06
N SER A 301 -11.02 15.06 -36.69
CA SER A 301 -10.16 16.12 -37.19
C SER A 301 -10.76 16.70 -38.46
N SER A 302 -10.81 18.03 -38.55
CA SER A 302 -11.26 18.68 -39.78
C SER A 302 -10.16 18.63 -40.84
N SER A 303 -10.54 18.75 -42.11
CA SER A 303 -9.61 18.77 -43.25
C SER A 303 -8.55 19.88 -43.12
N GLU A 304 -8.92 21.01 -42.49
CA GLU A 304 -8.01 22.12 -42.19
C GLU A 304 -6.93 21.71 -41.18
N THR A 305 -7.30 21.00 -40.10
CA THR A 305 -6.32 20.52 -39.10
C THR A 305 -5.32 19.56 -39.74
N ILE A 306 -5.79 18.64 -40.58
CA ILE A 306 -4.92 17.68 -41.29
C ILE A 306 -3.95 18.44 -42.20
N SER A 307 -4.42 19.47 -42.90
CA SER A 307 -3.59 20.27 -43.82
C SER A 307 -2.48 21.05 -43.09
N VAL A 308 -2.76 21.60 -41.91
CA VAL A 308 -1.74 22.27 -41.08
C VAL A 308 -0.66 21.29 -40.64
N LEU A 309 -1.04 20.07 -40.28
CA LEU A 309 -0.09 19.04 -39.83
C LEU A 309 0.75 18.46 -40.96
N ILE A 310 0.21 18.33 -42.17
CA ILE A 310 0.98 17.95 -43.37
C ILE A 310 2.11 18.96 -43.59
N ASN A 311 1.79 20.27 -43.53
CA ASN A 311 2.80 21.31 -43.69
C ASN A 311 3.89 21.20 -42.61
N HIS A 312 3.50 20.98 -41.34
CA HIS A 312 4.47 20.79 -40.24
C HIS A 312 5.32 19.52 -40.39
N ALA A 313 4.72 18.39 -40.78
CA ALA A 313 5.45 17.15 -41.02
C ALA A 313 6.43 17.30 -42.19
N SER A 314 6.06 18.07 -43.22
CA SER A 314 6.93 18.40 -44.35
C SER A 314 8.12 19.28 -43.95
N THR A 315 7.91 20.29 -43.11
CA THR A 315 9.00 21.18 -42.67
C THR A 315 9.99 20.48 -41.73
N GLN A 316 9.52 19.51 -40.94
CA GLN A 316 10.34 18.71 -40.02
C GLN A 316 10.85 17.40 -40.63
N HIS A 317 10.63 17.16 -41.93
CA HIS A 317 11.06 15.95 -42.64
C HIS A 317 10.52 14.62 -42.03
N HIS A 318 9.31 14.65 -41.47
CA HIS A 318 8.64 13.48 -40.90
C HIS A 318 7.85 12.70 -41.99
N TYR A 319 8.56 12.09 -42.93
CA TYR A 319 7.97 11.47 -44.13
C TYR A 319 6.90 10.40 -43.82
N LEU A 320 7.13 9.51 -42.85
CA LEU A 320 6.16 8.47 -42.46
C LEU A 320 4.84 9.03 -41.91
N LEU A 321 4.91 10.20 -41.26
CA LEU A 321 3.74 10.90 -40.77
C LEU A 321 3.02 11.62 -41.92
N MET A 322 3.77 12.22 -42.83
CA MET A 322 3.22 12.90 -44.00
C MET A 322 2.44 11.95 -44.91
N ASP A 323 2.98 10.75 -45.18
CA ASP A 323 2.29 9.72 -45.98
C ASP A 323 0.94 9.33 -45.35
N PHE A 324 0.94 9.09 -44.03
CA PHE A 324 -0.30 8.77 -43.30
C PHE A 324 -1.32 9.91 -43.34
N LEU A 325 -0.90 11.16 -43.14
CA LEU A 325 -1.82 12.30 -43.14
C LEU A 325 -2.39 12.58 -44.55
N LEU A 326 -1.61 12.37 -45.61
CA LEU A 326 -2.08 12.50 -46.99
C LEU A 326 -3.13 11.44 -47.34
N GLU A 327 -2.89 10.19 -46.94
CA GLU A 327 -3.86 9.09 -47.08
C GLU A 327 -5.19 9.46 -46.41
N LYS A 328 -5.14 9.91 -45.15
CA LYS A 328 -6.34 10.30 -44.39
C LYS A 328 -7.05 11.55 -44.92
N LYS A 329 -6.31 12.51 -45.48
CA LYS A 329 -6.91 13.66 -46.16
C LYS A 329 -7.69 13.23 -47.40
N HIS A 330 -7.18 12.26 -48.15
CA HIS A 330 -7.85 11.72 -49.34
C HIS A 330 -9.14 10.98 -48.97
N GLU A 331 -9.11 10.16 -47.91
CA GLU A 331 -10.30 9.47 -47.38
C GLU A 331 -11.39 10.45 -46.93
N ALA A 332 -11.04 11.59 -46.34
CA ALA A 332 -12.01 12.58 -45.85
C ALA A 332 -12.67 13.43 -46.95
N LEU A 333 -12.11 13.42 -48.17
CA LEU A 333 -12.61 14.15 -49.35
C LEU A 333 -13.37 13.26 -50.34
N SER A 334 -13.25 11.93 -50.18
CA SER A 334 -14.03 10.91 -50.90
C SER A 334 -15.35 10.63 -50.19
#